data_AF-A0A1G0SZ26-F1
#
_entry.id   AF-A0A1G0SZ26-F1
#
_cell.length_a   1.000
_cell.length_b   1.000
_cell.length_c   1.000
_cell.angle_alpha   90.00
_cell.angle_beta   90.00
_cell.angle_gamma   90.00
#
_symmetry.space_group_name_H-M   'P 1'
#
loop_
_entity.id
_entity.type
_entity.pdbx_description
1 polymer ?
#
loop_
_entity_poly.entity_id
_entity_poly.type
_entity_poly.pdbx_seq_one_letter_code
_entity_poly.pdbx_strand_id
1 'polypeptide(L)'
;MFKKKLYNYIFPFLLGTLMFTSNFMNTELFNFGDNNFAVWFVLSVLCFAVGWYINKSIGWKTGGKIVFSLIIAATFVSILIITFFREYFSANELLTENIILYSLRNITLGAMALFGMAVAEVIMLERSLLVFQEKQRIYEETLLEAKKEAELTVKEAKIEAKRIINDAEITAKDITLKKNRIESELKDFIQAEKELIKKYEGV
;
A
#
# COMPACT_ATOMS: atom_id res chain seq x y z
N MET A 1 -15.82 17.19 -13.84
CA MET A 1 -14.35 17.00 -13.81
C MET A 1 -13.58 18.29 -13.48
N PHE A 2 -13.91 19.44 -14.08
CA PHE A 2 -13.28 20.75 -13.79
C PHE A 2 -13.39 21.24 -12.34
N LYS A 3 -14.55 21.03 -11.67
CA LYS A 3 -14.75 21.46 -10.28
C LYS A 3 -13.79 20.82 -9.27
N LYS A 4 -13.41 19.54 -9.46
CA LYS A 4 -12.42 18.84 -8.61
C LYS A 4 -10.99 19.34 -8.82
N LYS A 5 -10.61 19.66 -10.07
CA LYS A 5 -9.28 20.23 -10.37
C LYS A 5 -9.13 21.64 -9.80
N LEU A 6 -10.16 22.49 -9.92
CA LEU A 6 -10.10 23.86 -9.40
C LEU A 6 -9.99 23.89 -7.87
N TYR A 7 -10.73 23.01 -7.19
CA TYR A 7 -10.69 22.90 -5.73
C TYR A 7 -9.29 22.56 -5.19
N ASN A 8 -8.53 21.76 -5.93
CA ASN A 8 -7.19 21.37 -5.52
C ASN A 8 -6.19 22.54 -5.53
N TYR A 9 -6.42 23.60 -6.30
CA TYR A 9 -5.54 24.78 -6.36
C TYR A 9 -5.88 25.87 -5.34
N ILE A 10 -6.97 25.72 -4.58
CA ILE A 10 -7.37 26.68 -3.56
C ILE A 10 -6.32 26.75 -2.43
N PHE A 11 -5.80 25.61 -1.98
CA PHE A 11 -4.83 25.57 -0.88
C PHE A 11 -3.46 26.15 -1.27
N PRO A 12 -2.87 25.84 -2.44
CA PRO A 12 -1.68 26.54 -2.92
C PRO A 12 -1.88 28.05 -3.08
N PHE A 13 -3.05 28.49 -3.57
CA PHE A 13 -3.37 29.90 -3.70
C PHE A 13 -3.47 30.60 -2.33
N LEU A 14 -4.13 29.95 -1.38
CA LEU A 14 -4.24 30.43 0.00
C LEU A 14 -2.86 30.53 0.66
N LEU A 15 -1.99 29.53 0.47
CA LEU A 15 -0.61 29.59 0.96
C LEU A 15 0.15 30.79 0.37
N GLY A 16 0.01 31.03 -0.93
CA GLY A 16 0.67 32.14 -1.60
C GLY A 16 0.18 33.49 -1.08
N THR A 17 -1.13 33.58 -0.85
CA THR A 17 -1.75 34.76 -0.24
C THR A 17 -1.21 35.00 1.16
N LEU A 18 -1.17 33.97 2.03
CA LEU A 18 -0.66 34.08 3.40
C LEU A 18 0.81 34.51 3.44
N MET A 19 1.65 33.89 2.61
CA MET A 19 3.07 34.25 2.49
C MET A 19 3.24 35.69 2.02
N PHE A 20 2.46 36.13 1.04
CA PHE A 20 2.50 37.49 0.53
C PHE A 20 2.04 38.51 1.59
N THR A 21 0.90 38.29 2.23
CA THR A 21 0.36 39.19 3.27
C THR A 21 1.27 39.29 4.49
N SER A 22 2.03 38.22 4.78
CA SER A 22 3.02 38.22 5.87
C SER A 22 4.11 39.29 5.71
N ASN A 23 4.42 39.69 4.48
CA ASN A 23 5.41 40.73 4.21
C ASN A 23 4.92 42.15 4.57
N PHE A 24 3.62 42.35 4.79
CA PHE A 24 3.09 43.66 5.20
C PHE A 24 3.05 43.86 6.72
N MET A 25 3.30 42.81 7.51
CA MET A 25 3.23 42.87 8.98
C MET A 25 4.35 43.66 9.67
N ASN A 26 5.41 44.03 8.96
CA ASN A 26 6.52 44.84 9.49
C ASN A 26 6.59 46.23 8.83
N THR A 27 5.51 46.66 8.17
CA THR A 27 5.42 48.01 7.59
C THR A 27 5.01 49.04 8.64
N GLU A 28 5.30 50.32 8.42
CA GLU A 28 4.86 51.42 9.31
C GLU A 28 3.34 51.44 9.51
N LEU A 29 2.57 50.88 8.56
CA LEU A 29 1.11 50.74 8.62
C LEU A 29 0.63 49.67 9.61
N PHE A 30 1.46 48.70 9.96
CA PHE A 30 1.12 47.54 10.80
C PHE A 30 2.23 47.26 11.83
N ASN A 31 2.59 48.24 12.66
CA ASN A 31 3.60 48.03 13.68
C ASN A 31 2.99 47.34 14.93
N PHE A 32 3.02 46.01 14.97
CA PHE A 32 2.41 45.21 16.04
C PHE A 32 3.20 45.19 17.37
N GLY A 33 4.32 45.92 17.47
CA GLY A 33 5.13 45.98 18.70
C GLY A 33 5.42 44.59 19.26
N ASP A 34 5.06 44.36 20.53
CA ASP A 34 5.30 43.11 21.25
C ASP A 34 4.48 41.90 20.74
N ASN A 35 3.41 42.13 19.98
CA ASN A 35 2.55 41.05 19.46
C ASN A 35 3.04 40.45 18.14
N ASN A 36 4.13 40.98 17.56
CA ASN A 36 4.64 40.54 16.27
C ASN A 36 4.97 39.03 16.26
N PHE A 37 5.54 38.53 17.38
CA PHE A 37 5.81 37.11 17.54
C PHE A 37 4.54 36.24 17.49
N ALA A 38 3.47 36.67 18.16
CA ALA A 38 2.23 35.90 18.24
C ALA A 38 1.55 35.79 16.85
N VAL A 39 1.50 36.89 16.11
CA VAL A 39 0.95 36.90 14.74
C VAL A 39 1.79 36.03 13.82
N TRP A 40 3.12 36.12 13.91
CA TRP A 40 4.02 35.28 13.13
C TRP A 40 3.89 33.79 13.47
N PHE A 41 3.70 33.45 14.74
CA PHE A 41 3.45 32.07 15.17
C PHE A 41 2.13 31.53 14.62
N VAL A 42 1.04 32.31 14.73
CA VAL A 42 -0.27 31.92 14.18
C VAL A 42 -0.19 31.70 12.67
N LEU A 43 0.49 32.58 11.93
CA LEU A 43 0.72 32.40 10.50
C LEU A 43 1.53 31.14 10.20
N SER A 44 2.54 30.83 11.00
CA SER A 44 3.34 29.61 10.83
C SER A 44 2.49 28.35 11.02
N VAL A 45 1.60 28.33 12.01
CA VAL A 45 0.64 27.23 12.24
C VAL A 45 -0.38 27.14 11.10
N LEU A 46 -0.87 28.27 10.58
CA LEU A 46 -1.77 28.27 9.43
C LEU A 46 -1.08 27.76 8.16
N CYS A 47 0.14 28.19 7.87
CA CYS A 47 0.94 27.68 6.76
C CYS A 47 1.19 26.18 6.88
N PHE A 48 1.48 25.69 8.09
CA PHE A 48 1.58 24.26 8.38
C PHE A 48 0.27 23.51 8.04
N ALA A 49 -0.87 24.02 8.53
CA ALA A 49 -2.17 23.39 8.27
C ALA A 49 -2.51 23.41 6.76
N VAL A 50 -2.23 24.50 6.06
CA VAL A 50 -2.43 24.59 4.61
C VAL A 50 -1.52 23.59 3.88
N GLY A 51 -0.25 23.48 4.29
CA GLY A 51 0.67 22.45 3.80
C GLY A 51 0.09 21.04 3.96
N TRP A 52 -0.44 20.71 5.13
CA TRP A 52 -1.11 19.44 5.38
C TRP A 52 -2.25 19.16 4.38
N TYR A 53 -3.10 20.15 4.12
CA TYR A 53 -4.21 20.01 3.16
C TYR A 53 -3.74 19.93 1.71
N ILE A 54 -2.63 20.58 1.35
CA ILE A 54 -2.00 20.43 0.02
C ILE A 54 -1.57 18.98 -0.17
N ASN A 55 -0.94 18.35 0.83
CA ASN A 55 -0.54 16.95 0.72
C ASN A 55 -1.76 16.02 0.54
N LYS A 56 -2.82 16.24 1.33
CA LYS A 56 -4.04 15.44 1.25
C LYS A 56 -4.79 15.57 -0.10
N SER A 57 -4.69 16.72 -0.77
CA SER A 57 -5.44 17.01 -2.00
C SER A 57 -4.67 16.69 -3.28
N ILE A 58 -3.38 17.04 -3.33
CA ILE A 58 -2.54 16.95 -4.53
C ILE A 58 -1.46 15.85 -4.40
N GLY A 59 -1.12 15.45 -3.18
CA GLY A 59 -0.07 14.46 -2.88
C GLY A 59 1.33 15.06 -2.81
N TRP A 60 2.26 14.30 -2.22
CA TRP A 60 3.62 14.75 -1.90
C TRP A 60 4.42 15.26 -3.11
N LYS A 61 4.50 14.46 -4.18
CA LYS A 61 5.36 14.78 -5.34
C LYS A 61 4.92 16.04 -6.08
N THR A 62 3.62 16.19 -6.34
CA THR A 62 3.10 17.32 -7.11
C THR A 62 2.89 18.53 -6.21
N GLY A 63 2.35 18.33 -5.00
CA GLY A 63 2.16 19.40 -4.02
C GLY A 63 3.50 20.00 -3.58
N GLY A 64 4.53 19.18 -3.35
CA GLY A 64 5.85 19.65 -2.94
C GLY A 64 6.52 20.50 -4.02
N LYS A 65 6.38 20.13 -5.30
CA LYS A 65 6.83 20.97 -6.43
C LYS A 65 6.13 22.31 -6.44
N ILE A 66 4.81 22.32 -6.24
CA ILE A 66 4.00 23.55 -6.22
C ILE A 66 4.43 24.45 -5.06
N VAL A 67 4.54 23.91 -3.84
CA VAL A 67 4.97 24.69 -2.67
C VAL A 67 6.38 25.23 -2.86
N PHE A 68 7.31 24.42 -3.38
CA PHE A 68 8.67 24.87 -3.66
C PHE A 68 8.71 26.02 -4.69
N SER A 69 7.99 25.88 -5.80
CA SER A 69 7.86 26.95 -6.79
C SER A 69 7.21 28.22 -6.21
N LEU A 70 6.24 28.05 -5.31
CA LEU A 70 5.56 29.16 -4.63
C LEU A 70 6.51 29.92 -3.70
N ILE A 71 7.41 29.23 -2.98
CA ILE A 71 8.42 29.86 -2.13
C ILE A 71 9.35 30.74 -2.97
N ILE A 72 9.84 30.21 -4.08
CA ILE A 72 10.72 30.96 -4.99
C ILE A 72 9.98 32.17 -5.58
N ALA A 73 8.76 31.97 -6.06
CA ALA A 73 7.95 33.04 -6.64
C ALA A 73 7.64 34.14 -5.61
N ALA A 74 7.20 33.77 -4.41
CA ALA A 74 6.89 34.72 -3.34
C ALA A 74 8.12 35.50 -2.89
N THR A 75 9.29 34.84 -2.79
CA THR A 75 10.55 35.50 -2.44
C THR A 75 10.95 36.51 -3.51
N PHE A 76 10.91 36.10 -4.79
CA PHE A 76 11.25 36.97 -5.91
C PHE A 76 10.31 38.20 -6.01
N VAL A 77 8.99 37.98 -5.91
CA VAL A 77 8.00 39.07 -5.93
C VAL A 77 8.20 40.01 -4.75
N SER A 78 8.53 39.48 -3.57
CA SER A 78 8.80 40.30 -2.38
C SER A 78 10.02 41.20 -2.58
N ILE A 79 11.12 40.66 -3.13
CA ILE A 79 12.32 41.44 -3.43
C ILE A 79 12.01 42.58 -4.41
N LEU A 80 11.22 42.31 -5.45
CA LEU A 80 10.79 43.35 -6.39
C LEU A 80 9.99 44.44 -5.68
N ILE A 81 8.98 44.07 -4.89
CA ILE A 81 8.12 45.04 -4.20
C ILE A 81 8.93 45.89 -3.21
N ILE A 82 9.82 45.29 -2.42
CA ILE A 82 10.66 46.03 -1.46
C ILE A 82 11.57 47.02 -2.18
N THR A 83 12.08 46.65 -3.37
CA THR A 83 12.96 47.50 -4.16
C THR A 83 12.21 48.70 -4.76
N PHE A 84 11.02 48.47 -5.32
CA PHE A 84 10.21 49.53 -5.95
C PHE A 84 9.44 50.40 -4.95
N PHE A 85 9.03 49.84 -3.81
CA PHE A 85 8.26 50.53 -2.77
C PHE A 85 9.08 50.77 -1.50
N ARG A 86 10.38 51.05 -1.67
CA ARG A 86 11.35 51.19 -0.56
C ARG A 86 10.83 52.09 0.57
N GLU A 87 10.18 53.21 0.24
CA GLU A 87 9.67 54.20 1.20
C GLU A 87 8.53 53.68 2.10
N TYR A 88 7.80 52.64 1.69
CA TYR A 88 6.71 52.05 2.48
C TYR A 88 7.17 50.89 3.39
N PHE A 89 8.27 50.24 3.02
CA PHE A 89 8.84 49.11 3.74
C PHE A 89 10.06 49.48 4.58
N SER A 90 10.48 50.75 4.54
CA SER A 90 11.61 51.29 5.30
C SER A 90 11.22 51.57 6.75
N ALA A 91 11.02 50.52 7.55
CA ALA A 91 11.11 50.65 8.99
C ALA A 91 12.60 50.84 9.37
N ASN A 92 13.13 52.06 9.25
CA ASN A 92 14.46 52.53 9.72
C ASN A 92 15.75 51.73 9.36
N GLU A 93 15.66 50.64 8.59
CA GLU A 93 16.79 49.75 8.27
C GLU A 93 17.32 49.92 6.84
N LEU A 94 18.57 49.49 6.61
CA LEU A 94 19.18 49.50 5.28
C LEU A 94 18.37 48.58 4.34
N LEU A 95 18.29 48.95 3.05
CA LEU A 95 17.54 48.18 2.04
C LEU A 95 17.97 46.70 1.99
N THR A 96 19.24 46.43 2.25
CA THR A 96 19.81 45.07 2.33
C THR A 96 19.23 44.24 3.48
N GLU A 97 19.03 44.85 4.65
CA GLU A 97 18.50 44.16 5.85
C GLU A 97 17.04 43.76 5.63
N ASN A 98 16.25 44.68 5.05
CA ASN A 98 14.87 44.41 4.65
C ASN A 98 14.78 43.25 3.65
N ILE A 99 15.61 43.25 2.60
CA ILE A 99 15.63 42.15 1.62
C ILE A 99 15.91 40.80 2.30
N ILE A 100 16.88 40.75 3.21
CA ILE A 100 17.23 39.53 3.94
C ILE A 100 16.06 39.09 4.83
N LEU A 101 15.48 40.01 5.60
CA LEU A 101 14.41 39.72 6.56
C LEU A 101 13.15 39.18 5.87
N TYR A 102 12.68 39.83 4.80
CA TYR A 102 11.50 39.39 4.07
C TYR A 102 11.75 38.10 3.26
N SER A 103 12.95 37.90 2.74
CA SER A 103 13.31 36.63 2.09
C SER A 103 13.29 35.48 3.10
N LEU A 104 13.90 35.66 4.26
CA LEU A 104 13.93 34.67 5.33
C LEU A 104 12.52 34.39 5.86
N ARG A 105 11.66 35.40 5.98
CA ARG A 105 10.25 35.25 6.36
C ARG A 105 9.48 34.38 5.37
N ASN A 106 9.62 34.62 4.06
CA ASN A 106 8.97 33.80 3.05
C ASN A 106 9.50 32.36 3.06
N ILE A 107 10.81 32.17 3.17
CA ILE A 107 11.42 30.84 3.22
C ILE A 107 10.95 30.06 4.46
N THR A 108 10.92 30.70 5.64
CA THR A 108 10.51 30.06 6.89
C THR A 108 9.03 29.66 6.88
N LEU A 109 8.13 30.54 6.43
CA LEU A 109 6.71 30.20 6.29
C LEU A 109 6.46 29.11 5.24
N GLY A 110 7.22 29.16 4.14
CA GLY A 110 7.23 28.10 3.13
C GLY A 110 7.72 26.76 3.67
N ALA A 111 8.79 26.77 4.46
CA ALA A 111 9.33 25.59 5.12
C ALA A 111 8.32 25.00 6.11
N MET A 112 7.57 25.82 6.84
CA MET A 112 6.48 25.35 7.71
C MET A 112 5.36 24.66 6.93
N ALA A 113 5.02 25.14 5.74
CA ALA A 113 4.07 24.45 4.85
C ALA A 113 4.62 23.11 4.33
N LEU A 114 5.90 23.06 3.93
CA LEU A 114 6.57 21.80 3.57
C LEU A 114 6.62 20.81 4.73
N PHE A 115 6.85 21.31 5.95
CA PHE A 115 6.83 20.50 7.16
C PHE A 115 5.43 19.91 7.41
N GLY A 116 4.37 20.71 7.26
CA GLY A 116 2.99 20.23 7.32
C GLY A 116 2.67 19.16 6.29
N MET A 117 3.20 19.30 5.07
CA MET A 117 3.09 18.26 4.05
C MET A 117 3.79 16.96 4.48
N ALA A 118 4.98 17.06 5.07
CA ALA A 118 5.80 15.90 5.41
C ALA A 118 5.14 15.07 6.51
N VAL A 119 4.64 15.73 7.55
CA VAL A 119 3.93 15.05 8.65
C VAL A 119 2.67 14.35 8.11
N ALA A 120 1.91 15.01 7.23
CA ALA A 120 0.74 14.40 6.61
C ALA A 120 1.09 13.13 5.81
N GLU A 121 2.17 13.17 5.03
CA GLU A 121 2.62 12.03 4.22
C GLU A 121 3.07 10.86 5.09
N VAL A 122 3.84 11.12 6.15
CA VAL A 122 4.30 10.08 7.09
C VAL A 122 3.12 9.33 7.71
N ILE A 123 2.11 10.05 8.21
CA ILE A 123 0.93 9.43 8.82
C ILE A 123 0.12 8.63 7.78
N MET A 124 -0.02 9.14 6.55
CA MET A 124 -0.70 8.41 5.49
C MET A 124 0.04 7.13 5.11
N LEU A 125 1.37 7.20 5.05
CA LEU A 125 2.22 6.07 4.72
C LEU A 125 2.16 5.00 5.81
N GLU A 126 2.27 5.39 7.08
CA GLU A 126 2.17 4.49 8.23
C GLU A 126 0.84 3.70 8.23
N ARG A 127 -0.29 4.39 8.01
CA ARG A 127 -1.59 3.73 7.88
C ARG A 127 -1.64 2.73 6.73
N SER A 128 -1.08 3.10 5.58
CA SER A 128 -1.05 2.22 4.41
C SER A 128 -0.19 0.98 4.65
N LEU A 129 0.90 1.13 5.41
CA LEU A 129 1.84 0.07 5.77
C LEU A 129 1.16 -0.95 6.70
N LEU A 130 0.43 -0.48 7.73
CA LEU A 130 -0.33 -1.36 8.63
C LEU A 130 -1.37 -2.19 7.88
N VAL A 131 -2.13 -1.57 6.96
CA VAL A 131 -3.10 -2.29 6.13
C VAL A 131 -2.41 -3.32 5.21
N PHE A 132 -1.24 -2.98 4.68
CA PHE A 132 -0.47 -3.89 3.84
C PHE A 132 0.07 -5.09 4.63
N GLN A 133 0.61 -4.86 5.82
CA GLN A 133 1.08 -5.94 6.72
C GLN A 133 -0.06 -6.89 7.10
N GLU A 134 -1.24 -6.36 7.41
CA GLU A 134 -2.41 -7.18 7.73
C GLU A 134 -2.84 -8.05 6.54
N LYS A 135 -2.89 -7.46 5.34
CA LYS A 135 -3.18 -8.21 4.10
C LYS A 135 -2.14 -9.30 3.83
N GLN A 136 -0.87 -9.01 4.08
CA GLN A 136 0.20 -9.99 3.93
C GLN A 136 0.05 -11.14 4.91
N ARG A 137 -0.28 -10.87 6.17
CA ARG A 137 -0.52 -11.91 7.18
C ARG A 137 -1.66 -12.83 6.77
N ILE A 138 -2.81 -12.27 6.38
CA ILE A 138 -3.97 -13.06 5.92
C ILE A 138 -3.59 -13.90 4.69
N TYR A 139 -2.81 -13.34 3.78
CA TYR A 139 -2.33 -14.08 2.60
C TYR A 139 -1.40 -15.24 3.00
N GLU A 140 -0.50 -15.06 3.95
CA GLU A 140 0.37 -16.12 4.44
C GLU A 140 -0.40 -17.23 5.17
N GLU A 141 -1.38 -16.87 5.98
CA GLU A 141 -2.27 -17.81 6.68
C GLU A 141 -3.08 -18.66 5.70
N THR A 142 -3.74 -18.01 4.73
CA THR A 142 -4.52 -18.71 3.69
C THR A 142 -3.65 -19.62 2.83
N LEU A 143 -2.40 -19.22 2.54
CA LEU A 143 -1.46 -20.06 1.78
C LEU A 143 -1.01 -21.29 2.60
N LEU A 144 -0.87 -21.15 3.92
CA LEU A 144 -0.53 -22.25 4.81
C LEU A 144 -1.69 -23.23 4.97
N GLU A 145 -2.93 -22.74 5.06
CA GLU A 145 -4.14 -23.56 5.05
C GLU A 145 -4.28 -24.33 3.73
N ALA A 146 -4.16 -23.65 2.59
CA ALA A 146 -4.22 -24.30 1.27
C ALA A 146 -3.14 -25.38 1.09
N LYS A 147 -1.93 -25.17 1.64
CA LYS A 147 -0.88 -26.20 1.65
C LYS A 147 -1.27 -27.42 2.49
N LYS A 148 -1.85 -27.20 3.68
CA LYS A 148 -2.32 -28.28 4.55
C LYS A 148 -3.45 -29.07 3.89
N GLU A 149 -4.42 -28.40 3.29
CA GLU A 149 -5.51 -29.04 2.55
C GLU A 149 -4.97 -29.85 1.37
N ALA A 150 -4.06 -29.30 0.58
CA ALA A 150 -3.43 -30.04 -0.51
C ALA A 150 -2.69 -31.29 -0.01
N GLU A 151 -1.97 -31.20 1.11
CA GLU A 151 -1.28 -32.35 1.71
C GLU A 151 -2.28 -33.42 2.20
N LEU A 152 -3.40 -33.00 2.80
CA LEU A 152 -4.47 -33.90 3.23
C LEU A 152 -5.11 -34.62 2.04
N THR A 153 -5.48 -33.89 0.99
CA THR A 153 -6.04 -34.46 -0.25
C THR A 153 -5.09 -35.49 -0.87
N VAL A 154 -3.78 -35.21 -0.88
CA VAL A 154 -2.78 -36.18 -1.38
C VAL A 154 -2.69 -37.41 -0.47
N LYS A 155 -2.77 -37.24 0.86
CA LYS A 155 -2.79 -38.37 1.80
C LYS A 155 -4.05 -39.23 1.64
N GLU A 156 -5.21 -38.60 1.50
CA GLU A 156 -6.49 -39.28 1.26
C GLU A 156 -6.45 -40.07 -0.04
N ALA A 157 -6.00 -39.46 -1.14
CA ALA A 157 -5.83 -40.15 -2.41
C ALA A 157 -4.88 -41.35 -2.31
N LYS A 158 -3.79 -41.25 -1.52
CA LYS A 158 -2.88 -42.38 -1.27
C LYS A 158 -3.54 -43.51 -0.46
N ILE A 159 -4.35 -43.17 0.54
CA ILE A 159 -5.08 -44.16 1.34
C ILE A 159 -6.10 -44.88 0.47
N GLU A 160 -6.84 -44.15 -0.34
CA GLU A 160 -7.83 -44.73 -1.25
C GLU A 160 -7.17 -45.60 -2.33
N ALA A 161 -6.06 -45.17 -2.91
CA ALA A 161 -5.29 -45.99 -3.84
C ALA A 161 -4.81 -47.30 -3.18
N LYS A 162 -4.32 -47.25 -1.94
CA LYS A 162 -3.95 -48.47 -1.19
C LYS A 162 -5.14 -49.38 -0.94
N ARG A 163 -6.32 -48.83 -0.62
CA ARG A 163 -7.55 -49.61 -0.45
C ARG A 163 -7.90 -50.34 -1.73
N ILE A 164 -7.92 -49.65 -2.87
CA ILE A 164 -8.22 -50.24 -4.19
C ILE A 164 -7.24 -51.37 -4.52
N ILE A 165 -5.94 -51.17 -4.30
CA ILE A 165 -4.92 -52.20 -4.53
C ILE A 165 -5.18 -53.43 -3.65
N ASN A 166 -5.45 -53.23 -2.36
CA ASN A 166 -5.70 -54.33 -1.43
C ASN A 166 -6.98 -55.10 -1.80
N ASP A 167 -8.06 -54.40 -2.16
CA ASP A 167 -9.31 -55.03 -2.60
C ASP A 167 -9.09 -55.84 -3.89
N ALA A 168 -8.29 -55.32 -4.83
CA ALA A 168 -7.90 -56.03 -6.04
C ALA A 168 -7.04 -57.28 -5.73
N GLU A 169 -6.11 -57.20 -4.77
CA GLU A 169 -5.31 -58.34 -4.33
C GLU A 169 -6.16 -59.44 -3.69
N ILE A 170 -7.11 -59.08 -2.82
CA ILE A 170 -8.04 -60.03 -2.21
C ILE A 170 -8.87 -60.72 -3.29
N THR A 171 -9.43 -59.94 -4.22
CA THR A 171 -10.23 -60.47 -5.33
C THR A 171 -9.40 -61.40 -6.24
N ALA A 172 -8.16 -61.04 -6.52
CA ALA A 172 -7.26 -61.87 -7.33
C ALA A 172 -6.91 -63.19 -6.63
N LYS A 173 -6.68 -63.16 -5.30
CA LYS A 173 -6.47 -64.39 -4.50
C LYS A 173 -7.69 -65.29 -4.55
N ASP A 174 -8.90 -64.75 -4.38
CA ASP A 174 -10.14 -65.51 -4.45
C ASP A 174 -10.35 -66.16 -5.83
N ILE A 175 -10.07 -65.42 -6.91
CA ILE A 175 -10.11 -65.96 -8.28
C ILE A 175 -9.10 -67.09 -8.45
N THR A 176 -7.89 -66.92 -7.93
CA THR A 176 -6.83 -67.94 -8.01
C THR A 176 -7.22 -69.21 -7.24
N LEU A 177 -7.80 -69.07 -6.05
CA LEU A 177 -8.29 -70.20 -5.25
C LEU A 177 -9.44 -70.93 -5.96
N LYS A 178 -10.41 -70.19 -6.53
CA LYS A 178 -11.49 -70.77 -7.33
C LYS A 178 -10.98 -71.51 -8.56
N LYS A 179 -10.00 -70.92 -9.27
CA LYS A 179 -9.35 -71.56 -10.43
C LYS A 179 -8.70 -72.90 -10.02
N ASN A 180 -7.91 -72.91 -8.96
CA ASN A 180 -7.22 -74.12 -8.51
C ASN A 180 -8.22 -75.22 -8.11
N ARG A 181 -9.33 -74.85 -7.48
CA ARG A 181 -10.40 -75.79 -7.14
C ARG A 181 -11.04 -76.40 -8.39
N ILE A 182 -11.39 -75.56 -9.38
CA ILE A 182 -11.96 -76.01 -10.65
C ILE A 182 -10.99 -76.93 -11.41
N GLU A 183 -9.69 -76.61 -11.43
CA GLU A 183 -8.67 -77.49 -12.05
C GLU A 183 -8.58 -78.86 -11.37
N SER A 184 -8.69 -78.92 -10.04
CA SER A 184 -8.74 -80.18 -9.30
C SER A 184 -9.99 -80.98 -9.68
N GLU A 185 -11.17 -80.34 -9.62
CA GLU A 185 -12.45 -80.98 -9.96
C GLU A 185 -12.47 -81.48 -11.42
N LEU A 186 -11.86 -80.73 -12.36
CA LEU A 186 -11.69 -81.15 -13.76
C LEU A 186 -10.76 -82.35 -13.91
N LYS A 187 -9.64 -82.39 -13.18
CA LYS A 187 -8.73 -83.55 -13.19
C LYS A 187 -9.44 -84.80 -12.69
N ASP A 188 -10.19 -84.67 -11.61
CA ASP A 188 -10.98 -85.77 -11.05
C ASP A 188 -12.05 -86.25 -12.04
N PHE A 189 -12.74 -85.32 -12.72
CA PHE A 189 -13.71 -85.63 -13.76
C PHE A 189 -13.09 -86.37 -14.96
N ILE A 190 -11.96 -85.89 -15.48
CA ILE A 190 -11.24 -86.53 -16.59
C ILE A 190 -10.78 -87.93 -16.19
N GLN A 191 -10.31 -88.11 -14.95
CA GLN A 191 -9.90 -89.42 -14.45
C GLN A 191 -11.08 -90.39 -14.39
N ALA A 192 -12.24 -89.95 -13.90
CA ALA A 192 -13.46 -90.74 -13.86
C ALA A 192 -13.96 -91.12 -15.27
N GLU A 193 -13.92 -90.19 -16.24
CA GLU A 193 -14.25 -90.50 -17.64
C GLU A 193 -13.29 -91.52 -18.25
N LYS A 194 -11.99 -91.38 -17.98
CA LYS A 194 -10.98 -92.30 -18.50
C LYS A 194 -11.16 -93.72 -17.94
N GLU A 195 -11.58 -93.83 -16.68
CA GLU A 195 -11.96 -95.11 -16.06
C GLU A 195 -13.25 -95.69 -16.65
N LEU A 196 -14.23 -94.85 -16.96
CA LEU A 196 -15.46 -95.25 -17.66
C LEU A 196 -15.17 -95.77 -19.08
N ILE A 197 -14.37 -95.05 -19.86
CA ILE A 197 -13.97 -95.46 -21.22
C ILE A 197 -13.24 -96.81 -21.16
N LYS A 198 -12.29 -96.98 -20.24
CA LYS A 198 -11.61 -98.28 -20.04
C LYS A 198 -12.58 -99.43 -19.72
N LYS A 199 -13.69 -99.16 -19.01
CA LYS A 199 -14.73 -100.17 -18.77
C LYS A 199 -15.55 -100.50 -20.01
N TYR A 200 -15.68 -99.58 -20.96
CA TYR A 200 -16.39 -99.79 -22.23
C TYR A 200 -15.52 -100.39 -23.34
N GLU A 201 -14.21 -100.09 -23.38
CA GLU A 201 -13.24 -100.69 -24.32
C GLU A 201 -12.78 -102.10 -23.92
N GLY A 202 -13.12 -102.55 -22.71
CA GLY A 202 -12.83 -103.89 -22.19
C GLY A 202 -13.87 -104.96 -22.54
N VAL A 203 -14.42 -104.93 -23.76
CA VAL A 203 -15.27 -105.97 -24.37
C VAL A 203 -14.66 -106.41 -25.69
#